data_AF-A0A2N5JN29-F1
#
_entry.id   AF-A0A2N5JN29-F1
#
_cell.length_a   1.000
_cell.length_b   1.000
_cell.length_c   1.000
_cell.angle_alpha   90.00
_cell.angle_beta   90.00
_cell.angle_gamma   90.00
#
_symmetry.space_group_name_H-M   'P 1'
#
loop_
_entity.id
_entity.type
_entity.pdbx_description
1 polymer ?
#
loop_
_entity_poly.entity_id
_entity_poly.type
_entity_poly.pdbx_seq_one_letter_code
_entity_poly.pdbx_strand_id
1 'polypeptide(L)'
;MKAVLSISLSLLASLFVYPGLSQETLKPIAPKFKPDPIVMEGMVEGTIPLGKVAPSEKKCPGFGNPKPTYILPLKSDFAYLNLKVKGEGLVLLVDGPDGIFCRPDNGEISGMWKAGNYQIWIGTKQKNKSKYRLSLSESNQ
;
A
#
# COMPACT_ATOMS: atom_id res chain seq x y z
N MET A 1 48.30 -29.21 -40.66
CA MET A 1 47.91 -29.04 -39.25
C MET A 1 47.08 -27.76 -39.13
N LYS A 2 45.77 -27.86 -38.94
CA LYS A 2 44.90 -26.71 -38.61
C LYS A 2 44.29 -27.00 -37.25
N ALA A 3 44.84 -26.40 -36.21
CA ALA A 3 44.30 -26.48 -34.86
C ALA A 3 43.08 -25.56 -34.79
N VAL A 4 41.91 -26.13 -34.53
CA VAL A 4 40.67 -25.41 -34.28
C VAL A 4 40.66 -25.07 -32.79
N LEU A 5 40.88 -23.80 -32.45
CA LEU A 5 40.69 -23.29 -31.10
C LEU A 5 39.23 -22.83 -30.97
N SER A 6 38.38 -23.69 -30.39
CA SER A 6 37.03 -23.34 -29.99
C SER A 6 37.07 -22.58 -28.67
N ILE A 7 36.93 -21.25 -28.70
CA ILE A 7 36.75 -20.43 -27.51
C ILE A 7 35.27 -20.50 -27.14
N SER A 8 34.94 -21.23 -26.07
CA SER A 8 33.58 -21.24 -25.52
C SER A 8 33.33 -19.92 -24.78
N LEU A 9 32.51 -19.06 -25.36
CA LEU A 9 32.08 -17.79 -24.77
C LEU A 9 30.98 -18.09 -23.73
N SER A 10 31.37 -18.22 -22.46
CA SER A 10 30.44 -18.42 -21.35
C SER A 10 29.58 -17.16 -21.17
N LEU A 11 28.29 -17.25 -21.50
CA LEU A 11 27.30 -16.20 -21.30
C LEU A 11 27.11 -15.99 -19.78
N LEU A 12 27.71 -14.95 -19.20
CA LEU A 12 27.41 -14.49 -17.85
C LEU A 12 26.01 -13.86 -17.84
N ALA A 13 24.99 -14.63 -17.47
CA ALA A 13 23.65 -14.10 -17.25
C ALA A 13 23.66 -13.22 -15.98
N SER A 14 23.70 -11.90 -16.16
CA SER A 14 23.55 -10.95 -15.05
C SER A 14 22.15 -11.10 -14.45
N LEU A 15 22.08 -11.57 -13.19
CA LEU A 15 20.85 -11.53 -12.40
C LEU A 15 20.53 -10.07 -12.08
N PHE A 16 19.78 -9.40 -12.95
CA PHE A 16 19.15 -8.12 -12.62
C PHE A 16 18.08 -8.38 -11.56
N VAL A 17 18.41 -8.14 -10.29
CA VAL A 17 17.42 -8.04 -9.23
C VAL A 17 16.65 -6.75 -9.47
N TYR A 18 15.49 -6.84 -10.13
CA TYR A 18 14.56 -5.73 -10.17
C TYR A 18 14.01 -5.53 -8.76
N PRO A 19 14.20 -4.35 -8.12
CA PRO A 19 13.46 -4.05 -6.92
C PRO A 19 11.97 -4.06 -7.29
N GLY A 20 11.28 -5.13 -6.93
CA GLY A 20 9.83 -5.18 -7.04
C GLY A 20 9.25 -4.12 -6.11
N LEU A 21 8.32 -3.30 -6.61
CA LEU A 21 7.42 -2.53 -5.77
C LEU A 21 6.61 -3.54 -4.93
N SER A 22 7.12 -3.86 -3.74
CA SER A 22 6.58 -4.92 -2.90
C SER A 22 5.34 -4.41 -2.19
N GLN A 23 4.23 -5.12 -2.39
CA GLN A 23 3.04 -5.01 -1.56
C GLN A 23 3.37 -5.63 -0.21
N GLU A 24 3.17 -4.89 0.88
CA GLU A 24 3.48 -5.38 2.23
C GLU A 24 2.22 -5.95 2.89
N THR A 25 2.20 -7.25 3.14
CA THR A 25 1.12 -7.87 3.92
C THR A 25 1.42 -7.74 5.41
N LEU A 26 0.54 -7.04 6.11
CA LEU A 26 0.63 -6.84 7.56
C LEU A 26 0.26 -8.10 8.32
N LYS A 27 0.75 -8.20 9.56
CA LYS A 27 0.29 -9.25 10.49
C LYS A 27 -1.22 -9.11 10.71
N PRO A 28 -1.98 -10.21 10.62
CA PRO A 28 -3.42 -10.18 10.91
C PRO A 28 -3.71 -9.69 12.33
N ILE A 29 -4.73 -8.84 12.48
CA ILE A 29 -5.16 -8.27 13.77
C ILE A 29 -6.61 -8.63 14.11
N ALA A 30 -6.94 -8.52 15.38
CA ALA A 30 -8.28 -8.63 15.93
C ALA A 30 -8.45 -7.56 17.03
N PRO A 31 -9.68 -7.29 17.52
CA PRO A 31 -9.89 -6.32 18.59
C PRO A 31 -8.99 -6.57 19.80
N LYS A 32 -8.58 -5.48 20.45
CA LYS A 32 -7.57 -5.43 21.52
C LYS A 32 -6.16 -5.77 21.06
N PHE A 33 -5.82 -5.50 19.79
CA PHE A 33 -4.47 -5.74 19.28
C PHE A 33 -3.43 -4.89 20.03
N LYS A 34 -2.18 -5.35 20.02
CA LYS A 34 -1.03 -4.63 20.59
C LYS A 34 0.17 -4.70 19.63
N PRO A 35 0.99 -3.63 19.53
CA PRO A 35 0.77 -2.31 20.14
C PRO A 35 -0.43 -1.57 19.51
N ASP A 36 -1.02 -0.63 20.25
CA ASP A 36 -2.04 0.30 19.75
C ASP A 36 -1.58 1.72 20.09
N PRO A 37 -1.28 2.60 19.11
CA PRO A 37 -1.44 2.38 17.66
C PRO A 37 -0.36 1.46 17.06
N ILE A 38 -0.71 0.80 15.94
CA ILE A 38 0.29 0.30 14.98
C ILE A 38 0.68 1.49 14.09
N VAL A 39 1.98 1.74 13.96
CA VAL A 39 2.53 2.82 13.13
C VAL A 39 3.39 2.21 12.02
N MET A 40 3.16 2.65 10.79
CA MET A 40 3.93 2.31 9.60
C MET A 40 4.41 3.58 8.92
N GLU A 41 5.62 3.56 8.37
CA GLU A 41 6.21 4.71 7.69
C GLU A 41 6.80 4.27 6.35
N GLY A 42 6.84 5.19 5.40
CA GLY A 42 7.38 4.90 4.08
C GLY A 42 7.40 6.10 3.16
N MET A 43 7.59 5.83 1.87
CA MET A 43 7.62 6.83 0.81
C MET A 43 6.69 6.41 -0.33
N VAL A 44 5.83 7.34 -0.76
CA VAL A 44 5.06 7.20 -2.00
C VAL A 44 5.89 7.72 -3.15
N GLU A 45 5.93 6.99 -4.27
CA GLU A 45 6.55 7.42 -5.53
C GLU A 45 5.65 7.15 -6.75
N GLY A 46 4.39 6.79 -6.51
CA GLY A 46 3.48 6.29 -7.53
C GLY A 46 3.02 7.34 -8.53
N THR A 47 2.82 6.94 -9.78
CA THR A 47 2.40 7.81 -10.90
C THR A 47 1.11 7.37 -11.58
N ILE A 48 0.50 6.28 -11.10
CA ILE A 48 -0.73 5.70 -11.67
C ILE A 48 -1.95 6.38 -11.03
N PRO A 49 -2.90 6.92 -11.82
CA PRO A 49 -4.11 7.51 -11.27
C PRO A 49 -4.87 6.54 -10.36
N LEU A 50 -5.22 6.97 -9.14
CA LEU A 50 -5.87 6.08 -8.17
C LEU A 50 -7.25 5.57 -8.64
N GLY A 51 -8.00 6.39 -9.38
CA GLY A 51 -9.25 5.95 -10.03
C GLY A 51 -9.09 4.84 -11.08
N LYS A 52 -7.86 4.49 -11.51
CA LYS A 52 -7.59 3.33 -12.36
C LYS A 52 -7.33 2.05 -11.56
N VAL A 53 -6.83 2.15 -10.33
CA VAL A 53 -6.55 0.97 -9.47
C VAL A 53 -7.77 0.53 -8.67
N ALA A 54 -8.69 1.46 -8.37
CA ALA A 54 -10.01 1.15 -7.81
C ALA A 54 -11.11 1.60 -8.78
N PRO A 55 -11.50 0.76 -9.77
CA PRO A 55 -12.43 1.15 -10.83
C PRO A 55 -13.83 1.51 -10.35
N SER A 56 -14.25 1.04 -9.16
CA SER A 56 -15.53 1.38 -8.54
C SER A 56 -15.51 2.75 -7.86
N GLU A 57 -14.32 3.30 -7.58
CA GLU A 57 -14.08 4.63 -7.00
C GLU A 57 -13.31 5.53 -7.98
N LYS A 58 -13.81 5.65 -9.21
CA LYS A 58 -13.17 6.43 -10.31
C LYS A 58 -12.85 7.88 -9.95
N LYS A 59 -13.47 8.41 -8.89
CA LYS A 59 -13.32 9.79 -8.43
C LYS A 59 -12.23 9.97 -7.38
N CYS A 60 -11.52 8.91 -6.97
CA CYS A 60 -10.42 9.06 -6.03
C CYS A 60 -9.27 9.86 -6.67
N PRO A 61 -8.99 11.09 -6.20
CA PRO A 61 -8.02 11.95 -6.85
C PRO A 61 -6.59 11.47 -6.57
N GLY A 62 -5.66 11.85 -7.43
CA GLY A 62 -4.23 11.62 -7.20
C GLY A 62 -3.67 10.35 -7.83
N PHE A 63 -2.45 10.03 -7.40
CA PHE A 63 -1.56 9.05 -8.03
C PHE A 63 -0.96 8.13 -6.98
N GLY A 64 -0.81 6.85 -7.32
CA GLY A 64 -0.25 5.83 -6.47
C GLY A 64 0.43 4.73 -7.27
N ASN A 65 0.71 3.61 -6.60
CA ASN A 65 1.29 2.43 -7.23
C ASN A 65 0.21 1.53 -7.85
N PRO A 66 0.56 0.69 -8.85
CA PRO A 66 -0.38 -0.28 -9.40
C PRO A 66 -0.92 -1.27 -8.36
N LYS A 67 -0.07 -1.67 -7.41
CA LYS A 67 -0.40 -2.56 -6.29
C LYS A 67 -0.64 -1.74 -5.02
N PRO A 68 -1.47 -2.24 -4.07
CA PRO A 68 -1.65 -1.55 -2.79
C PRO A 68 -0.33 -1.52 -2.01
N THR A 69 -0.18 -0.47 -1.22
CA THR A 69 0.96 -0.29 -0.30
C THR A 69 0.93 -1.37 0.78
N TYR A 70 -0.25 -1.62 1.37
CA TYR A 70 -0.44 -2.62 2.42
C TYR A 70 -1.63 -3.54 2.14
N ILE A 71 -1.54 -4.79 2.61
CA ILE A 71 -2.71 -5.64 2.86
C ILE A 71 -2.87 -5.77 4.37
N LEU A 72 -4.06 -5.45 4.88
CA LEU A 72 -4.42 -5.56 6.29
C LEU A 72 -5.48 -6.67 6.49
N PRO A 73 -5.11 -7.82 7.05
CA PRO A 73 -6.07 -8.86 7.41
C PRO A 73 -6.71 -8.57 8.79
N LEU A 74 -8.04 -8.41 8.81
CA LEU A 74 -8.83 -8.35 10.05
C LEU A 74 -9.46 -9.72 10.33
N LYS A 75 -9.12 -10.33 11.46
CA LYS A 75 -9.60 -11.67 11.86
C LYS A 75 -11.04 -11.67 12.39
N SER A 76 -11.57 -10.51 12.77
CA SER A 76 -12.93 -10.34 13.27
C SER A 76 -13.38 -8.90 13.07
N ASP A 77 -14.68 -8.66 13.18
CA ASP A 77 -15.26 -7.32 13.13
C ASP A 77 -14.67 -6.43 14.25
N PHE A 78 -14.47 -5.16 13.92
CA PHE A 78 -14.12 -4.09 14.86
C PHE A 78 -15.32 -3.16 15.00
N ALA A 79 -15.73 -2.91 16.25
CA ALA A 79 -16.75 -1.89 16.55
C ALA A 79 -16.24 -0.46 16.28
N TYR A 80 -14.93 -0.26 16.42
CA TYR A 80 -14.24 0.96 16.05
C TYR A 80 -12.80 0.66 15.64
N LEU A 81 -12.38 1.20 14.50
CA LEU A 81 -11.00 1.17 14.02
C LEU A 81 -10.73 2.47 13.25
N ASN A 82 -9.59 3.09 13.49
CA ASN A 82 -9.16 4.35 12.88
C ASN A 82 -7.90 4.11 12.05
N LEU A 83 -7.98 4.33 10.74
CA LEU A 83 -6.84 4.33 9.83
C LEU A 83 -6.60 5.75 9.34
N LYS A 84 -5.42 6.30 9.62
CA LYS A 84 -5.08 7.69 9.34
C LYS A 84 -3.71 7.82 8.71
N VAL A 85 -3.61 8.58 7.64
CA VAL A 85 -2.33 8.88 7.00
C VAL A 85 -1.96 10.35 7.19
N LYS A 86 -0.69 10.61 7.52
CA LYS A 86 -0.13 11.96 7.66
C LYS A 86 1.11 12.13 6.80
N GLY A 87 1.20 13.27 6.12
CA GLY A 87 2.33 13.68 5.29
C GLY A 87 1.96 14.87 4.42
N GLU A 88 2.74 15.09 3.36
CA GLU A 88 2.48 16.18 2.42
C GLU A 88 1.65 15.69 1.24
N GLY A 89 0.46 16.27 1.06
CA GLY A 89 -0.38 16.06 -0.11
C GLY A 89 -0.86 14.62 -0.32
N LEU A 90 -1.06 13.86 0.76
CA LEU A 90 -1.40 12.43 0.68
C LEU A 90 -2.89 12.18 0.41
N VAL A 91 -3.15 11.04 -0.22
CA VAL A 91 -4.48 10.46 -0.46
C VAL A 91 -4.49 9.03 0.07
N LEU A 92 -5.52 8.68 0.83
CA LEU A 92 -5.76 7.33 1.33
C LEU A 92 -6.89 6.68 0.53
N LEU A 93 -6.64 5.50 -0.02
CA LEU A 93 -7.63 4.67 -0.69
C LEU A 93 -7.61 3.28 -0.04
N VAL A 94 -8.78 2.79 0.35
CA VAL A 94 -8.94 1.47 0.97
C VAL A 94 -10.02 0.70 0.21
N ASP A 95 -9.73 -0.53 -0.19
CA ASP A 95 -10.69 -1.48 -0.76
C ASP A 95 -10.80 -2.69 0.17
N GLY A 96 -12.00 -3.03 0.61
CA GLY A 96 -12.22 -4.16 1.51
C GLY A 96 -13.67 -4.64 1.53
N PRO A 97 -14.00 -5.56 2.47
CA PRO A 97 -15.33 -6.16 2.60
C PRO A 97 -16.49 -5.17 2.69
N ASP A 98 -16.24 -3.99 3.27
CA ASP A 98 -17.26 -2.94 3.50
C ASP A 98 -17.40 -1.95 2.35
N GLY A 99 -16.65 -2.16 1.27
CA GLY A 99 -16.60 -1.29 0.10
C GLY A 99 -15.25 -0.61 -0.07
N ILE A 100 -15.25 0.37 -0.97
CA ILE A 100 -14.06 1.15 -1.32
C ILE A 100 -14.23 2.56 -0.77
N PHE A 101 -13.21 3.06 -0.07
CA PHE A 101 -13.22 4.37 0.55
C PHE A 101 -12.00 5.18 0.11
N CYS A 102 -12.25 6.39 -0.38
CA CYS A 102 -11.19 7.34 -0.71
C CYS A 102 -11.28 8.60 0.16
N ARG A 103 -10.12 9.06 0.65
CA ARG A 103 -9.96 10.26 1.48
C ARG A 103 -8.73 11.06 1.03
N PRO A 104 -8.90 12.23 0.40
CA PRO A 104 -7.78 13.13 0.12
C PRO A 104 -7.34 13.88 1.40
N ASP A 105 -6.25 14.65 1.29
CA ASP A 105 -5.80 15.62 2.32
C ASP A 105 -5.44 15.02 3.68
N ASN A 106 -4.51 14.05 3.69
CA ASN A 106 -4.15 13.32 4.92
C ASN A 106 -5.36 12.57 5.50
N GLY A 107 -5.92 11.73 4.64
CA GLY A 107 -7.18 11.04 4.87
C GLY A 107 -7.24 10.20 6.14
N GLU A 108 -8.44 10.18 6.71
CA GLU A 108 -8.82 9.38 7.87
C GLU A 108 -10.07 8.58 7.54
N ILE A 109 -10.02 7.28 7.80
CA ILE A 109 -11.16 6.36 7.68
C ILE A 109 -11.35 5.73 9.05
N SER A 110 -12.52 5.98 9.65
CA SER A 110 -12.85 5.53 11.00
C SER A 110 -14.28 5.02 11.09
N GLY A 111 -14.54 4.18 12.09
CA GLY A 111 -15.86 3.58 12.32
C GLY A 111 -15.78 2.07 12.47
N MET A 112 -16.86 1.38 12.14
CA MET A 112 -16.94 -0.08 12.16
C MET A 112 -16.25 -0.68 10.94
N TRP A 113 -15.50 -1.77 11.14
CA TRP A 113 -14.84 -2.52 10.06
C TRP A 113 -15.19 -4.00 10.19
N LYS A 114 -15.50 -4.67 9.09
CA LYS A 114 -15.77 -6.11 9.04
C LYS A 114 -14.50 -6.95 8.98
N ALA A 115 -14.61 -8.20 9.40
CA ALA A 115 -13.56 -9.19 9.17
C ALA A 115 -13.27 -9.34 7.66
N GLY A 116 -11.99 -9.47 7.31
CA GLY A 116 -11.55 -9.70 5.93
C GLY A 116 -10.24 -9.00 5.59
N ASN A 117 -9.90 -9.03 4.30
CA ASN A 117 -8.66 -8.44 3.79
C ASN A 117 -8.93 -7.05 3.21
N TYR A 118 -8.22 -6.05 3.71
CA TYR A 118 -8.26 -4.69 3.21
C TYR A 118 -6.99 -4.39 2.42
N GLN A 119 -7.15 -3.90 1.19
CA GLN A 119 -6.08 -3.39 0.36
C GLN A 119 -5.99 -1.88 0.57
N ILE A 120 -4.80 -1.38 0.91
CA ILE A 120 -4.58 0.02 1.27
C ILE A 120 -3.58 0.63 0.30
N TRP A 121 -3.98 1.64 -0.44
CA TRP A 121 -3.10 2.49 -1.23
C TRP A 121 -2.88 3.80 -0.51
N ILE A 122 -1.60 4.19 -0.43
CA ILE A 122 -1.20 5.54 -0.08
C ILE A 122 -0.68 6.20 -1.35
N GLY A 123 -1.37 7.26 -1.77
CA GLY A 123 -1.03 8.05 -2.93
C GLY A 123 -0.73 9.50 -2.59
N THR A 124 -0.44 10.28 -3.63
CA THR A 124 -0.21 11.73 -3.57
C THR A 124 -1.16 12.43 -4.53
N LYS A 125 -1.58 13.65 -4.20
CA LYS A 125 -2.45 14.46 -5.07
C LYS A 125 -1.79 14.78 -6.42
N GLN A 126 -0.47 14.93 -6.42
CA GLN A 126 0.34 15.22 -7.60
C GLN A 126 1.33 14.06 -7.84
N LYS A 127 2.00 14.02 -9.00
CA LYS A 127 3.02 13.00 -9.29
C LYS A 127 4.35 13.34 -8.61
N ASN A 128 4.34 13.44 -7.28
CA ASN A 128 5.51 13.75 -6.47
C ASN A 128 5.81 12.62 -5.47
N LYS A 129 7.07 12.56 -5.05
CA LYS A 129 7.48 11.71 -3.94
C LYS A 129 7.09 12.37 -2.63
N SER A 130 6.55 11.60 -1.69
CA SER A 130 6.17 12.11 -0.36
C SER A 130 6.38 11.05 0.70
N LYS A 131 6.93 11.45 1.85
CA LYS A 131 7.00 10.57 3.03
C LYS A 131 5.63 10.50 3.70
N TYR A 132 5.30 9.34 4.26
CA TYR A 132 4.07 9.16 4.99
C TYR A 132 4.30 8.48 6.34
N ARG A 133 3.38 8.77 7.26
CA ARG A 133 3.14 8.01 8.48
C ARG A 133 1.69 7.55 8.49
N LEU A 134 1.47 6.24 8.50
CA LEU A 134 0.17 5.59 8.59
C LEU A 134 -0.01 5.07 10.02
N SER A 135 -1.13 5.40 10.66
CA SER A 135 -1.49 4.89 11.98
C SER A 135 -2.80 4.11 11.93
N LEU A 136 -2.83 3.00 12.65
CA LEU A 136 -4.01 2.16 12.84
C LEU A 136 -4.28 2.01 14.34
N SER A 137 -5.46 2.39 14.81
CA SER A 137 -5.81 2.39 16.24
C SER A 137 -7.26 2.01 16.52
N GLU A 138 -7.53 1.40 17.68
CA GLU A 138 -8.89 1.22 18.22
C GLU A 138 -9.40 2.46 18.98
N SER A 139 -8.65 3.54 18.96
CA SER A 139 -8.98 4.83 19.60
C SER A 139 -8.91 5.97 18.58
N ASN A 140 -9.61 7.08 18.85
CA ASN A 140 -9.45 8.29 18.06
C ASN A 140 -8.13 8.98 18.44
N GLN A 141 -7.29 9.30 17.45
CA GLN A 141 -5.94 9.86 17.64
C GLN A 141 -5.73 11.22 16.97
#